data_AF-L8GHC8-F1
#
_entry.id   AF-L8GHC8-F1
#
_cell.length_a   1.000
_cell.length_b   1.000
_cell.length_c   1.000
_cell.angle_alpha   90.00
_cell.angle_beta   90.00
_cell.angle_gamma   90.00
#
_symmetry.space_group_name_H-M   'P 1'
#
loop_
_entity.id
_entity.type
_entity.pdbx_description
1 polymer ?
#
loop_
_entity_poly.entity_id
_entity_poly.type
_entity_poly.pdbx_seq_one_letter_code
_entity_poly.pdbx_strand_id
1 'polypeptide(L)' 'MAKRDSQHLHLHYQVAIIGAGPAGLAAANVLRSFPVDYVVVDGGKPIDRRDRDCASDVATGVGGAGLFSDVPLN' A
#
# COMPACT_ATOMS: atom_id res chain seq x y z
N MET A 1 -43.19 -1.09 -23.15
CA MET A 1 -42.36 -0.23 -22.27
C MET A 1 -41.25 -1.11 -21.68
N ALA A 2 -40.10 -1.21 -22.37
CA ALA A 2 -39.00 -2.08 -21.94
C ALA A 2 -38.17 -1.34 -20.87
N LYS A 3 -38.11 -1.89 -19.66
CA LYS A 3 -37.12 -1.51 -18.65
C LYS A 3 -35.74 -1.79 -19.24
N ARG A 4 -34.95 -0.75 -19.45
CA ARG A 4 -33.52 -0.88 -19.72
C ARG A 4 -32.89 -1.35 -18.42
N ASP A 5 -32.54 -2.63 -18.36
CA ASP A 5 -31.68 -3.17 -17.33
C ASP A 5 -30.29 -2.52 -17.52
N SER A 6 -30.02 -1.50 -16.70
CA SER A 6 -28.69 -0.94 -16.53
C SER A 6 -27.82 -2.00 -15.85
N GLN A 7 -27.26 -2.91 -16.63
CA GLN A 7 -26.23 -3.81 -16.14
C GLN A 7 -25.02 -2.97 -15.74
N HIS A 8 -24.88 -2.71 -14.44
CA HIS A 8 -23.65 -2.18 -13.88
C HIS A 8 -22.56 -3.23 -14.15
N LEU A 9 -21.73 -2.97 -15.16
CA LEU A 9 -20.49 -3.73 -15.37
C LEU A 9 -19.64 -3.56 -14.12
N HIS A 10 -19.58 -4.60 -13.28
CA HIS A 10 -18.61 -4.67 -12.20
C HIS A 10 -17.21 -4.82 -12.82
N LEU A 11 -16.56 -3.69 -13.07
CA LEU A 11 -15.16 -3.67 -13.46
C LEU A 11 -14.36 -4.09 -12.23
N HIS A 12 -13.88 -5.34 -12.27
CA HIS A 12 -12.97 -5.87 -11.26
C HIS A 12 -11.59 -5.26 -11.49
N TYR A 13 -11.29 -4.18 -10.80
CA TYR A 13 -9.98 -3.54 -10.89
C TYR A 13 -9.00 -4.25 -9.97
N GLN A 14 -7.77 -4.46 -10.45
CA GLN A 14 -6.66 -4.91 -9.64
C GLN A 14 -5.74 -3.71 -9.41
N VAL A 15 -5.40 -3.45 -8.15
CA VAL A 15 -4.60 -2.27 -7.77
C VAL A 15 -3.20 -2.70 -7.37
N ALA A 16 -2.18 -2.13 -8.01
CA ALA A 16 -0.80 -2.24 -7.58
C ALA A 16 -0.40 -0.95 -6.84
N ILE A 17 0.01 -1.08 -5.58
CA ILE A 17 0.60 -0.01 -4.78
C ILE A 17 2.11 -0.18 -4.81
N ILE A 18 2.84 0.84 -5.27
CA ILE A 18 4.30 0.85 -5.30
C ILE A 18 4.82 1.67 -4.12
N GLY A 19 5.56 1.02 -3.23
CA GLY A 19 6.07 1.55 -1.97
C GLY A 19 5.25 1.09 -0.77
N ALA A 20 5.89 0.42 0.18
CA ALA A 20 5.34 0.02 1.48
C ALA A 20 5.71 1.01 2.60
N GLY A 21 5.90 2.29 2.25
CA GLY A 21 6.01 3.39 3.21
C GLY A 21 4.65 3.80 3.80
N PRO A 22 4.60 4.86 4.63
CA PRO A 22 3.38 5.28 5.32
C PRO A 22 2.19 5.51 4.37
N ALA A 23 2.40 6.20 3.25
CA ALA A 23 1.34 6.46 2.27
C ALA A 23 0.81 5.18 1.60
N GLY A 24 1.70 4.27 1.21
CA GLY A 24 1.31 3.01 0.57
C GLY A 24 0.59 2.06 1.51
N LEU A 25 1.06 1.96 2.76
CA LEU A 25 0.37 1.18 3.79
C LEU A 25 -0.97 1.81 4.19
N ALA A 26 -1.08 3.14 4.24
CA ALA A 26 -2.35 3.83 4.45
C ALA A 26 -3.34 3.57 3.31
N ALA A 27 -2.88 3.63 2.06
CA ALA A 27 -3.70 3.30 0.89
C ALA A 27 -4.19 1.83 0.95
N ALA A 28 -3.30 0.89 1.26
CA ALA A 28 -3.65 -0.52 1.44
C ALA A 28 -4.68 -0.72 2.57
N ASN A 29 -4.52 -0.02 3.69
CA ASN A 29 -5.46 -0.08 4.81
C ASN A 29 -6.86 0.42 4.43
N VAL A 30 -6.95 1.46 3.60
CA VAL A 30 -8.22 1.96 3.06
C VAL A 30 -8.80 0.93 2.08
N LEU A 31 -8.01 0.42 1.13
CA LEU A 31 -8.47 -0.53 0.10
C LEU A 31 -8.98 -1.85 0.69
N ARG A 32 -8.46 -2.28 1.85
CA ARG A 32 -8.95 -3.46 2.58
C ARG A 32 -10.46 -3.42 2.87
N SER A 33 -11.06 -2.23 2.92
CA SER A 33 -12.51 -2.06 3.17
C SER A 33 -13.37 -2.13 1.90
N PHE A 34 -12.77 -2.33 0.73
CA PHE A 34 -13.47 -2.37 -0.56
C PHE A 34 -13.34 -3.76 -1.21
N PRO A 35 -14.31 -4.16 -2.06
CA PRO A 35 -14.24 -5.41 -2.82
C PRO A 35 -13.29 -5.25 -4.03
N VAL A 36 -12.00 -5.06 -3.75
CA VAL A 36 -10.95 -4.83 -4.75
C VAL A 36 -9.72 -5.64 -4.38
N ASP A 37 -9.14 -6.35 -5.35
CA ASP A 37 -7.86 -7.03 -5.15
C ASP A 37 -6.73 -6.01 -5.25
N TYR A 38 -5.79 -6.06 -4.31
CA TYR A 38 -4.62 -5.21 -4.35
C TYR A 38 -3.34 -5.91 -3.89
N VAL A 39 -2.20 -5.43 -4.38
CA VAL A 39 -0.86 -5.85 -3.98
C VAL A 39 -0.03 -4.63 -3.62
N VAL A 40 0.79 -4.75 -2.57
CA VAL A 40 1.80 -3.74 -2.21
C VAL A 40 3.17 -4.31 -2.56
N VAL A 41 3.95 -3.56 -3.33
CA VAL A 41 5.30 -3.94 -3.76
C VAL A 41 6.27 -2.86 -3.28
N ASP A 42 7.33 -3.27 -2.58
CA ASP A 42 8.42 -2.38 -2.18
C ASP A 42 9.75 -2.94 -2.67
N GLY A 43 10.70 -2.05 -2.99
CA GLY A 43 12.03 -2.42 -3.48
C GLY A 43 13.02 -2.78 -2.37
N GLY A 44 12.68 -2.53 -1.10
CA GLY A 44 13.53 -2.81 0.04
C GLY A 44 13.13 -4.07 0.81
N LYS A 45 13.75 -4.22 1.98
CA LYS A 45 13.63 -5.43 2.80
C LYS A 45 12.31 -5.46 3.60
N PRO A 46 11.84 -6.65 3.98
CA PRO A 46 10.78 -6.79 4.98
C PRO A 46 11.27 -6.29 6.35
N ILE A 47 10.33 -5.96 7.24
CA ILE A 47 10.61 -5.27 8.51
C ILE A 47 11.57 -6.03 9.43
N ASP A 48 11.56 -7.36 9.41
CA ASP A 48 12.42 -8.24 10.22
C ASP A 48 13.88 -8.31 9.72
N ARG A 49 14.15 -7.78 8.52
CA ARG A 49 15.47 -7.78 7.88
C ARG A 49 16.02 -6.39 7.64
N ARG A 50 15.32 -5.36 8.12
CA ARG A 50 15.71 -3.96 8.02
C ARG A 50 16.80 -3.66 9.04
N ASP A 51 17.91 -3.07 8.57
CA ASP A 51 19.01 -2.61 9.39
C ASP A 51 19.06 -1.08 9.41
N ARG A 52 19.05 -0.47 10.61
CA ARG A 52 19.07 0.99 10.75
C ARG A 52 20.41 1.63 10.38
N ASP A 53 21.49 0.84 10.45
CA ASP A 53 22.85 1.31 10.17
C ASP A 53 23.20 1.15 8.68
N CYS A 54 22.34 0.47 7.91
CA CYS A 54 22.47 0.32 6.47
C CYS A 54 21.75 1.46 5.73
N ALA A 55 22.51 2.32 5.03
CA ALA A 55 21.98 3.53 4.39
C ALA A 55 20.81 3.27 3.41
N SER A 56 20.82 2.15 2.66
CA SER A 56 19.72 1.80 1.75
C SER A 56 18.45 1.40 2.50
N ASP A 57 18.61 0.72 3.63
CA ASP A 57 17.50 0.30 4.47
C ASP A 57 16.91 1.49 5.21
N VAL A 58 17.64 2.59 5.44
CA VAL A 58 17.05 3.79 6.07
C VAL A 58 15.87 4.34 5.26
N ALA A 59 15.98 4.37 3.93
CA ALA A 59 14.97 4.99 3.06
C ALA A 59 13.96 4.01 2.44
N THR A 60 14.32 2.74 2.27
CA THR A 60 13.55 1.77 1.45
C THR A 60 13.25 0.47 2.17
N GLY A 61 12.12 -0.17 1.88
CA GLY A 61 11.60 -1.35 2.57
C GLY A 61 10.28 -1.08 3.29
N VAL A 62 9.72 -2.11 3.92
CA VAL A 62 8.44 -2.01 4.65
C VAL A 62 8.55 -0.97 5.77
N GLY A 63 7.61 -0.03 5.82
CA GLY A 63 7.62 1.14 6.69
C GLY A 63 8.34 2.36 6.11
N GLY A 64 9.06 2.20 4.99
CA GLY A 64 9.76 3.28 4.28
C GLY A 64 10.79 4.01 5.17
N ALA A 65 10.96 5.30 4.91
CA ALA A 65 11.76 6.19 5.76
C ALA A 65 11.14 6.43 7.15
N GLY A 66 9.83 6.17 7.29
CA GLY A 66 9.08 6.36 8.53
C GLY A 66 9.44 5.37 9.64
N LEU A 67 9.99 4.20 9.29
CA LEU A 67 10.22 3.11 10.24
C LEU A 67 11.26 3.45 11.32
N PHE A 68 12.30 4.20 10.97
CA PHE A 68 13.41 4.54 11.87
C PHE A 68 13.39 5.98 12.35
N SER A 69 12.37 6.75 11.97
CA SER A 69 12.21 8.14 12.36
C SER A 69 11.33 8.27 13.59
N ASP A 70 11.72 9.17 14.50
CA ASP A 70 10.91 9.56 15.66
C ASP A 70 9.80 10.56 15.26
N VAL A 71 9.06 10.30 14.17
CA VAL A 71 7.99 11.21 13.73
C VAL A 71 6.89 11.22 14.79
N PRO A 72 6.56 12.38 15.39
CA PRO A 72 5.36 12.49 16.22
C PRO A 72 4.13 12.25 15.35
N LEU A 73 3.16 11.47 15.85
CA LEU A 73 1.83 11.39 15.25
C LEU A 73 1.14 12.74 15.49
N ASN A 74 0.83 13.49 14.43
CA ASN A 74 0.03 14.71 14.50
C ASN A 74 -1.38 14.50 13.93
#